data_AF-A0A240E2Z1-F1
#
_entry.id   AF-A0A240E2Z1-F1
#
_cell.length_a   1.000
_cell.length_b   1.000
_cell.length_c   1.000
_cell.angle_alpha   90.00
_cell.angle_beta   90.00
_cell.angle_gamma   90.00
#
_symmetry.space_group_name_H-M   'P 1'
#
loop_
_entity.id
_entity.type
_entity.pdbx_description
1 polymer ?
#
loop_
_entity_poly.entity_id
_entity_poly.type
_entity_poly.pdbx_seq_one_letter_code
_entity_poly.pdbx_strand_id
1 'polypeptide(L)'
;MNKYQAGVRVKGQLVKTAVFADSPIHARLILQYQFGMDSIVAYPTAITEVATLKPLTPDQQRIKSMQARVKQDQAAVKAERARQKIKSGQAQLAKI
;
A
#
# COMPACT_ATOMS: atom_id res chain seq x y z
N MET A 1 12.65 -13.83 8.79
CA MET A 1 11.89 -14.81 7.97
C MET A 1 10.70 -14.15 7.30
N ASN A 2 10.78 -13.96 6.00
CA ASN A 2 9.71 -13.46 5.14
C ASN A 2 8.97 -14.64 4.51
N LYS A 3 7.69 -14.45 4.19
CA LYS A 3 6.89 -15.43 3.48
C LYS A 3 7.03 -15.21 1.98
N TYR A 4 7.35 -16.26 1.23
CA TYR A 4 7.48 -16.24 -0.22
C TYR A 4 6.45 -17.15 -0.85
N GLN A 5 5.82 -16.72 -1.95
CA GLN A 5 4.96 -17.56 -2.78
C GLN A 5 5.64 -17.88 -4.11
N ALA A 6 5.41 -19.09 -4.60
CA ALA A 6 5.77 -19.51 -5.94
C ALA A 6 4.72 -20.50 -6.49
N GLY A 7 4.58 -20.54 -7.81
CA GLY A 7 3.81 -21.58 -8.50
C GLY A 7 4.70 -22.80 -8.75
N VAL A 8 4.29 -23.96 -8.25
CA VAL A 8 5.03 -25.22 -8.33
C VAL A 8 4.18 -26.28 -9.03
N ARG A 9 4.77 -27.04 -9.95
CA ARG A 9 4.13 -28.12 -10.70
C ARG A 9 4.27 -29.44 -9.94
N VAL A 10 3.19 -29.89 -9.34
CA VAL A 10 3.13 -31.19 -8.65
C VAL A 10 2.28 -32.13 -9.49
N LYS A 11 2.88 -33.21 -10.01
CA LYS A 11 2.18 -34.24 -10.82
C LYS A 11 1.37 -33.65 -12.00
N GLY A 12 1.89 -32.60 -12.66
CA GLY A 12 1.24 -31.93 -13.78
C GLY A 12 0.23 -30.83 -13.41
N GLN A 13 -0.07 -30.64 -12.12
CA GLN A 13 -0.95 -29.57 -11.64
C GLN A 13 -0.15 -28.39 -11.08
N LEU A 14 -0.59 -27.17 -11.36
CA LEU A 14 0.03 -25.95 -10.84
C LEU A 14 -0.56 -25.62 -9.47
N VAL A 15 0.26 -25.74 -8.42
CA VAL A 15 -0.11 -25.44 -7.04
C VAL A 15 0.63 -24.19 -6.59
N LYS A 16 -0.09 -23.22 -6.02
CA LYS A 16 0.52 -22.07 -5.35
C LYS A 16 0.98 -22.49 -3.96
N THR A 17 2.28 -22.44 -3.72
CA THR A 17 2.89 -22.85 -2.46
C THR A 17 3.56 -21.66 -1.79
N ALA A 18 3.48 -21.59 -0.47
CA ALA A 18 4.17 -20.57 0.32
C ALA A 18 5.25 -21.21 1.21
N VAL A 19 6.41 -20.58 1.31
CA VAL A 19 7.54 -21.00 2.16
C VAL A 19 8.09 -19.81 2.93
N PHE A 20 8.60 -20.07 4.14
CA PHE A 20 9.29 -19.06 4.93
C PHE A 20 10.79 -19.13 4.68
N ALA A 21 11.39 -18.00 4.29
CA ALA A 21 12.82 -17.90 4.03
C ALA A 21 13.30 -16.48 4.32
N ASP A 22 14.62 -16.27 4.39
CA ASP A 22 15.16 -14.90 4.55
C ASP A 22 15.39 -14.21 3.21
N SER A 23 15.61 -14.97 2.13
CA SER A 23 15.83 -14.45 0.78
C SER A 23 15.01 -15.21 -0.28
N PRO A 24 14.77 -14.61 -1.47
CA PRO A 24 14.11 -15.30 -2.58
C PRO A 24 14.89 -16.51 -3.08
N ILE A 25 16.23 -16.45 -3.04
CA ILE A 25 17.11 -17.56 -3.41
C ILE A 25 16.93 -18.71 -2.42
N HIS A 26 16.88 -18.41 -1.13
CA HIS A 26 16.65 -19.40 -0.08
C HIS A 26 15.26 -20.06 -0.25
N ALA A 27 14.21 -19.28 -0.54
CA ALA A 27 12.90 -19.83 -0.86
C ALA A 27 12.93 -20.76 -2.08
N ARG A 28 13.66 -20.38 -3.14
CA ARG A 28 13.81 -21.20 -4.35
C ARG A 28 14.49 -22.53 -4.05
N LEU A 29 15.60 -22.51 -3.30
CA LEU A 29 16.34 -23.71 -2.90
C LEU A 29 15.44 -24.70 -2.14
N ILE A 30 14.67 -24.21 -1.17
CA ILE A 30 13.73 -25.05 -0.40
C ILE A 30 12.70 -25.69 -1.33
N LEU A 31 12.09 -24.91 -2.22
CA LEU A 31 11.08 -25.41 -3.17
C LEU A 31 11.66 -26.41 -4.16
N GLN A 32 12.88 -26.18 -4.66
CA GLN A 32 13.58 -27.11 -5.55
C GLN A 32 13.93 -28.42 -4.84
N TYR A 33 14.39 -28.35 -3.60
CA TYR A 33 14.69 -29.53 -2.80
C TYR A 33 13.43 -30.38 -2.54
N GLN A 34 12.29 -29.72 -2.28
CA GLN A 34 11.05 -30.41 -1.94
C GLN A 34 10.29 -30.97 -3.16
N PHE A 35 10.31 -30.27 -4.29
CA PHE A 35 9.46 -30.57 -5.46
C PHE A 35 10.24 -30.92 -6.74
N GLY A 36 11.56 -30.73 -6.75
CA GLY A 36 12.44 -30.95 -7.91
C GLY A 36 12.82 -29.65 -8.64
N MET A 37 13.95 -29.70 -9.36
CA MET A 37 14.56 -28.52 -10.01
C MET A 37 13.66 -27.85 -11.06
N ASP A 38 12.96 -28.64 -11.89
CA ASP A 38 12.10 -28.16 -12.98
C ASP A 38 10.64 -27.94 -12.57
N SER A 39 10.33 -28.13 -11.29
CA SER A 39 8.96 -28.00 -10.79
C SER A 39 8.52 -26.54 -10.61
N ILE A 40 9.45 -25.60 -10.49
CA ILE A 40 9.14 -24.19 -10.26
C ILE A 40 8.78 -23.48 -11.58
N VAL A 41 7.59 -22.90 -11.65
CA VAL A 41 7.09 -22.19 -12.83
C VAL A 41 7.43 -20.70 -12.81
N ALA A 42 7.54 -20.12 -11.62
CA ALA A 42 7.83 -18.70 -11.42
C ALA A 42 8.76 -18.49 -10.23
N TYR A 43 9.60 -17.47 -10.32
CA TYR A 43 10.55 -17.14 -9.27
C TYR A 43 9.82 -16.72 -7.97
N PRO A 44 10.27 -17.14 -6.78
CA PRO A 44 9.57 -16.83 -5.53
C PRO A 44 9.50 -15.33 -5.26
N THR A 45 8.30 -14.83 -5.02
CA THR A 45 8.04 -13.42 -4.67
C THR A 45 7.64 -13.31 -3.21
N ALA A 46 8.16 -12.29 -2.52
CA ALA A 46 7.77 -12.03 -1.14
C ALA A 46 6.29 -11.65 -1.07
N ILE A 47 5.55 -12.30 -0.18
CA ILE A 47 4.20 -11.93 0.19
C ILE A 47 4.33 -10.91 1.30
N THR A 48 4.12 -9.64 0.97
CA THR A 48 3.74 -8.68 2.00
C THR A 48 2.34 -9.06 2.44
N GLU A 49 2.20 -9.61 3.65
CA GLU A 49 0.90 -9.74 4.30
C GLU A 49 0.41 -8.31 4.53
N VAL A 50 -0.24 -7.74 3.50
CA VAL A 50 -1.03 -6.53 3.65
C VAL A 50 -2.10 -6.96 4.61
N ALA A 51 -1.91 -6.65 5.89
CA ALA A 51 -2.88 -6.90 6.93
C ALA A 51 -4.22 -6.50 6.34
N THR A 52 -5.09 -7.48 6.13
CA THR A 52 -6.45 -7.26 5.63
C THR A 52 -6.98 -6.14 6.50
N LEU A 53 -7.05 -4.92 5.94
CA LEU A 53 -7.55 -3.77 6.67
C LEU A 53 -8.95 -4.19 7.03
N LYS A 54 -9.18 -4.52 8.31
CA LYS A 54 -10.52 -4.77 8.81
C LYS A 54 -11.36 -3.65 8.23
N PRO A 55 -12.39 -3.94 7.42
CA PRO A 55 -13.23 -2.90 6.88
C PRO A 55 -13.64 -2.02 8.05
N LEU A 56 -13.31 -0.73 7.98
CA LEU A 56 -13.67 0.20 9.05
C LEU A 56 -15.16 0.00 9.30
N THR A 57 -15.54 -0.15 10.57
CA THR A 57 -16.95 -0.26 10.92
C THR A 57 -17.68 0.97 10.35
N PRO A 58 -18.99 0.88 10.03
CA PRO A 58 -19.73 2.00 9.46
C PRO A 58 -19.54 3.31 10.24
N ASP A 59 -19.41 3.25 11.56
CA ASP A 59 -19.15 4.42 12.40
C ASP A 59 -17.75 5.00 12.24
N GLN A 60 -16.72 4.16 12.13
CA GLN A 60 -15.35 4.60 11.83
C GLN A 60 -15.26 5.25 10.43
N GLN A 61 -16.02 4.74 9.46
CA GLN A 61 -16.11 5.35 8.13
C GLN A 61 -16.78 6.74 8.19
N ARG A 62 -17.86 6.89 8.97
CA ARG A 62 -18.49 8.20 9.20
C ARG A 62 -17.51 9.19 9.81
N ILE A 63 -16.80 8.82 10.88
CA ILE A 63 -15.80 9.67 11.52
C ILE A 63 -14.70 10.08 10.52
N LYS A 64 -14.19 9.12 9.74
CA LYS A 64 -13.14 9.39 8.74
C LYS A 64 -13.63 10.35 7.64
N SER A 65 -14.87 10.19 7.16
CA SER A 65 -15.46 11.11 6.19
C SER A 65 -15.63 12.53 6.75
N MET A 66 -16.01 12.63 8.01
CA MET A 66 -16.14 13.91 8.72
C MET A 66 -14.79 14.60 8.87
N GLN A 67 -13.75 13.86 9.28
CA GLN A 67 -12.37 14.38 9.35
C GLN A 67 -11.86 14.84 7.98
N ALA A 68 -12.18 14.10 6.91
CA ALA A 68 -11.81 14.47 5.55
C ALA A 68 -12.45 15.81 5.13
N ARG A 69 -13.73 16.00 5.44
CA ARG A 69 -14.44 17.26 5.18
C ARG A 69 -13.83 18.42 5.98
N VAL A 70 -13.58 18.25 7.29
CA VAL A 70 -12.93 19.28 8.11
C VAL A 70 -11.57 19.69 7.54
N LYS A 71 -10.77 18.73 7.07
CA LYS A 71 -9.46 19.02 6.48
C LYS A 71 -9.58 19.80 5.17
N GLN A 72 -10.58 19.49 4.35
CA GLN A 72 -10.87 20.24 3.11
C GLN A 72 -11.31 21.67 3.43
N ASP A 73 -12.21 21.84 4.39
CA ASP A 73 -12.71 23.16 4.81
C ASP A 73 -11.59 24.01 5.41
N GLN A 74 -10.73 23.42 6.24
CA GLN A 74 -9.55 24.10 6.77
C GLN A 74 -8.60 24.58 5.67
N ALA A 75 -8.37 23.76 4.64
CA ALA A 75 -7.55 24.14 3.50
C ALA A 75 -8.19 25.30 2.73
N ALA A 76 -9.51 25.27 2.51
CA ALA A 76 -10.24 26.34 1.84
C ALA A 76 -10.17 27.66 2.62
N VAL A 77 -10.39 27.63 3.95
CA VAL A 77 -10.29 28.82 4.81
C VAL A 77 -8.88 29.40 4.77
N LYS A 78 -7.84 28.55 4.82
CA LYS A 78 -6.45 29.00 4.74
C LYS A 78 -6.15 29.64 3.38
N ALA A 79 -6.64 29.06 2.29
CA ALA A 79 -6.48 29.61 0.95
C ALA A 79 -7.17 30.97 0.81
N GLU A 80 -8.39 31.12 1.35
CA GLU A 80 -9.12 32.38 1.28
C GLU A 80 -8.48 33.48 2.13
N ARG A 81 -7.99 33.13 3.33
CA ARG A 81 -7.18 34.06 4.15
C ARG A 81 -5.91 34.49 3.43
N ALA A 82 -5.23 33.60 2.70
CA ALA A 82 -4.06 33.95 1.91
C ALA A 82 -4.41 34.91 0.77
N ARG A 83 -5.52 34.69 0.06
CA ARG A 83 -6.03 35.59 -0.97
C ARG A 83 -6.33 36.98 -0.42
N GLN A 84 -7.00 37.06 0.74
CA GLN A 84 -7.30 38.34 1.38
C GLN A 84 -6.03 39.13 1.71
N LYS A 85 -5.01 38.47 2.26
CA LYS A 85 -3.71 39.11 2.57
C LYS A 85 -3.01 39.65 1.33
N ILE A 86 -3.03 38.90 0.22
CA ILE A 86 -2.45 39.34 -1.05
C ILE A 86 -3.22 40.55 -1.59
N LYS A 87 -4.55 40.51 -1.57
CA LYS A 87 -5.41 41.62 -2.02
C LYS A 87 -5.15 42.89 -1.21
N SER A 88 -5.04 42.79 0.12
CA SER A 88 -4.72 43.95 0.96
C SER A 88 -3.32 44.50 0.68
N GLY A 89 -2.33 43.63 0.47
CA GLY A 89 -0.96 44.05 0.13
C GLY A 89 -0.90 44.77 -1.22
N GLN A 90 -1.60 44.26 -2.24
CA GLN A 90 -1.69 44.92 -3.55
C GLN A 90 -2.38 46.28 -3.46
N ALA A 91 -3.47 46.39 -2.68
CA ALA A 91 -4.17 47.66 -2.49
C ALA A 91 -3.32 48.72 -1.75
N GLN A 92 -2.42 48.29 -0.85
CA GLN A 92 -1.46 49.18 -0.18
C GLN A 92 -0.37 49.64 -1.15
N LEU A 93 0.17 48.73 -1.98
CA LEU A 93 1.17 49.07 -3.00
C LEU A 93 0.63 50.02 -4.07
N ALA A 94 -0.65 49.88 -4.45
CA ALA A 94 -1.29 50.75 -5.44
C ALA A 94 -1.62 52.17 -4.92
N LYS A 95 -1.48 52.43 -3.61
CA LYS A 95 -1.69 53.75 -2.99
C LYS A 95 -0.40 54.55 -2.81
N ILE A 96 0.76 53.95 -3.10
CA ILE A 96 2.08 54.58 -3.11
C ILE A 96 2.38 54.98 -4.55
#